data_AF-A0A4Y2TR24-F1
#
_entry.id   AF-A0A4Y2TR24-F1
#
_cell.length_a   1.000
_cell.length_b   1.000
_cell.length_c   1.000
_cell.angle_alpha   90.00
_cell.angle_beta   90.00
_cell.angle_gamma   90.00
#
_symmetry.space_group_name_H-M   'P 1'
#
loop_
_entity.id
_entity.type
_entity.pdbx_description
1 polymer ?
#
loop_
_entity_poly.entity_id
_entity_poly.type
_entity_poly.pdbx_seq_one_letter_code
_entity_poly.pdbx_strand_id
1 'polypeptide(L)'
;MHTALDSNKLGDVLGITGKLYMYDKIFKPNATQEKVYSEAAKAIVKDVLMGYNGTIFAYGQTSSGKTHTMEGVLGDSVHQGIIPRIVNDIFNHIYSMDENIEFHIKVSYFEIYLDKIRDLLDGKEL
;
A
#
# COMPACT_ATOMS: atom_id res chain seq x y z
N MET A 1 -11.93 -17.45 34.40
CA MET A 1 -12.62 -17.40 33.08
C MET A 1 -11.53 -17.37 32.04
N HIS A 2 -11.25 -18.53 31.45
CA HIS A 2 -10.11 -18.76 30.55
C HIS A 2 -10.61 -18.52 29.13
N THR A 3 -10.26 -17.39 28.53
CA THR A 3 -10.56 -17.15 27.11
C THR A 3 -9.45 -17.81 26.30
N ALA A 4 -9.81 -18.88 25.59
CA ALA A 4 -8.92 -19.53 24.64
C ALA A 4 -8.44 -18.50 23.61
N LEU A 5 -7.12 -18.36 23.46
CA LEU A 5 -6.53 -17.65 22.35
C LEU A 5 -6.78 -18.48 21.09
N ASP A 6 -7.52 -17.89 20.15
CA ASP A 6 -7.81 -18.47 18.85
C ASP A 6 -6.49 -18.72 18.11
N SER A 7 -6.17 -19.99 17.84
CA SER A 7 -4.87 -20.44 17.33
C SER A 7 -4.59 -20.04 15.86
N ASN A 8 -5.51 -19.30 15.24
CA ASN A 8 -5.43 -18.83 13.84
C ASN A 8 -5.03 -17.35 13.67
N LYS A 9 -4.50 -16.70 14.72
CA LYS A 9 -4.15 -15.26 14.71
C LYS A 9 -2.73 -14.93 15.23
N LEU A 10 -1.78 -15.86 15.15
CA LEU A 10 -0.40 -15.48 15.43
C LEU A 10 0.20 -14.82 14.18
N GLY A 11 0.40 -13.50 14.24
CA GLY A 11 1.22 -12.77 13.27
C GLY A 11 2.64 -13.34 13.16
N ASP A 12 3.35 -12.96 12.11
CA ASP A 12 4.71 -13.41 11.85
C ASP A 12 5.69 -12.93 12.94
N VAL A 13 6.58 -13.82 13.38
CA VAL A 13 7.61 -13.54 14.39
C VAL A 13 9.00 -13.57 13.76
N LEU A 14 9.81 -12.54 14.04
CA LEU A 14 11.21 -12.45 13.61
C LEU A 14 12.14 -12.34 14.81
N GLY A 15 13.08 -13.28 14.91
CA GLY A 15 14.18 -13.21 15.87
C GLY A 15 15.38 -12.46 15.28
N ILE A 16 15.79 -11.39 15.94
CA ILE A 16 17.04 -10.66 15.63
C ILE A 16 17.84 -10.55 16.91
N THR A 17 19.08 -11.08 16.92
CA THR A 17 20.03 -10.99 18.03
C THR A 17 19.44 -11.35 19.41
N GLY A 18 18.59 -12.38 19.44
CA GLY A 18 17.94 -12.87 20.67
C GLY A 18 16.69 -12.09 21.09
N LYS A 19 16.30 -11.04 20.37
CA LYS A 19 15.02 -10.33 20.55
C LYS A 19 13.99 -10.82 19.55
N LEU A 20 12.74 -10.96 19.98
CA LEU A 20 11.61 -11.32 19.13
C LEU A 20 10.79 -10.07 18.77
N TYR A 21 10.46 -9.95 17.49
CA TYR A 21 9.61 -8.91 16.93
C TYR A 21 8.39 -9.56 16.29
N MET A 22 7.20 -9.09 16.62
CA MET A 22 5.93 -9.62 16.08
C MET A 22 5.29 -8.56 15.18
N TYR A 23 4.82 -8.99 14.01
CA TYR A 23 4.11 -8.16 13.05
C TYR A 23 2.97 -8.97 12.43
N ASP A 24 1.98 -8.32 11.83
CA ASP A 24 0.94 -9.04 11.08
C ASP A 24 1.54 -9.87 9.94
N LYS A 25 2.58 -9.33 9.29
CA LYS A 25 3.31 -10.01 8.22
C LYS A 25 4.77 -9.60 8.14
N ILE A 26 5.63 -10.55 7.78
CA ILE A 26 7.05 -10.33 7.51
C ILE A 26 7.41 -10.87 6.12
N PHE A 27 7.64 -9.96 5.18
CA PHE A 27 8.09 -10.30 3.84
C PHE A 27 9.59 -10.59 3.81
N LYS A 28 9.96 -11.74 3.27
CA LYS A 28 11.37 -12.11 3.03
C LYS A 28 11.89 -11.42 1.76
N PRO A 29 13.22 -11.29 1.56
CA PRO A 29 13.79 -10.59 0.41
C PRO A 29 13.38 -11.15 -0.97
N ASN A 30 12.92 -12.40 -1.03
CA ASN A 30 12.42 -13.05 -2.24
C ASN A 30 10.90 -12.86 -2.45
N ALA A 31 10.21 -12.12 -1.58
CA ALA A 31 8.81 -11.80 -1.78
C ALA A 31 8.64 -10.93 -3.03
N THR A 32 7.69 -11.29 -3.88
CA THR A 32 7.39 -10.54 -5.10
C THR A 32 6.60 -9.28 -4.78
N GLN A 33 6.68 -8.28 -5.66
CA GLN A 33 5.90 -7.04 -5.56
C GLN A 33 4.39 -7.32 -5.54
N GLU A 34 3.96 -8.30 -6.33
CA GLU A 34 2.57 -8.77 -6.34
C GLU A 34 2.14 -9.33 -4.97
N LYS A 35 2.99 -10.14 -4.33
CA LYS A 35 2.69 -10.69 -3.01
C LYS A 35 2.56 -9.59 -1.96
N VAL A 36 3.49 -8.63 -1.97
CA VAL A 36 3.45 -7.47 -1.06
C VAL A 36 2.17 -6.67 -1.27
N TYR A 37 1.80 -6.37 -2.51
CA TYR A 37 0.54 -5.68 -2.83
C TYR A 37 -0.70 -6.46 -2.35
N SER A 38 -0.76 -7.75 -2.69
CA SER A 38 -1.88 -8.63 -2.36
C SER A 38 -2.15 -8.69 -0.86
N GLU A 39 -1.09 -8.80 -0.05
CA GLU A 39 -1.22 -8.97 1.39
C GLU A 39 -1.29 -7.64 2.17
N ALA A 40 -0.72 -6.55 1.65
CA ALA A 40 -0.65 -5.28 2.38
C ALA A 40 -1.68 -4.22 1.93
N ALA A 41 -2.12 -4.23 0.66
CA ALA A 41 -2.87 -3.11 0.07
C ALA A 41 -4.20 -3.51 -0.56
N LYS A 42 -4.32 -4.72 -1.12
CA LYS A 42 -5.49 -5.13 -1.93
C LYS A 42 -6.83 -5.03 -1.20
N ALA A 43 -6.85 -5.37 0.10
CA ALA A 43 -8.06 -5.23 0.91
C ALA A 43 -8.48 -3.75 1.07
N ILE A 44 -7.52 -2.86 1.29
CA ILE A 44 -7.75 -1.41 1.41
C ILE A 44 -8.34 -0.85 0.11
N VAL A 45 -7.82 -1.26 -1.06
CA VAL A 45 -8.37 -0.83 -2.36
C VAL A 45 -9.83 -1.24 -2.51
N LYS A 46 -10.16 -2.48 -2.12
CA LYS A 46 -11.54 -2.97 -2.16
C LYS A 46 -12.45 -2.14 -1.26
N ASP A 47 -12.01 -1.81 -0.05
CA ASP A 47 -12.77 -0.98 0.88
C ASP A 47 -12.97 0.44 0.32
N VAL A 48 -11.95 1.02 -0.33
CA VAL A 48 -12.06 2.33 -1.00
C VAL A 48 -13.08 2.32 -2.13
N LEU A 49 -13.09 1.26 -2.95
CA LEU A 49 -14.10 1.10 -4.00
C LEU A 49 -15.53 0.93 -3.46
N MET A 50 -15.67 0.50 -2.20
CA MET A 50 -16.95 0.43 -1.48
C MET A 50 -17.32 1.75 -0.77
N GLY A 51 -16.53 2.81 -0.94
CA GLY A 51 -16.79 4.14 -0.37
C GLY A 51 -16.17 4.38 1.02
N TYR A 52 -15.27 3.52 1.48
CA TYR A 52 -14.52 3.74 2.72
C TYR A 52 -13.20 4.48 2.47
N ASN A 53 -12.58 4.99 3.55
CA ASN A 53 -11.26 5.60 3.49
C ASN A 53 -10.16 4.58 3.75
N GLY A 54 -9.06 4.69 3.03
CA GLY A 54 -7.87 3.84 3.17
C GLY A 54 -6.59 4.67 3.27
N THR A 55 -5.61 4.21 4.03
CA THR A 55 -4.29 4.87 4.14
C THR A 55 -3.19 3.82 4.20
N ILE A 56 -2.15 4.00 3.39
CA ILE A 56 -0.97 3.13 3.34
C ILE A 56 0.25 3.99 3.62
N PHE A 57 1.05 3.58 4.61
CA PHE A 57 2.32 4.23 4.94
C PHE A 57 3.50 3.36 4.53
N ALA A 58 4.53 3.99 3.96
CA ALA A 58 5.83 3.38 3.75
C ALA A 58 6.88 4.05 4.64
N TYR A 59 7.51 3.27 5.51
CA TYR A 59 8.49 3.78 6.48
C TYR A 59 9.80 2.98 6.41
N GLY A 60 10.92 3.66 6.65
CA GLY A 60 12.25 3.07 6.68
C GLY A 60 13.34 4.09 6.33
N GLN A 61 14.58 3.76 6.64
CA GLN A 61 15.73 4.62 6.34
C GLN A 61 15.99 4.76 4.83
N THR A 62 16.87 5.68 4.43
CA THR A 62 17.34 5.77 3.04
C THR A 62 17.90 4.43 2.58
N SER A 63 17.63 4.05 1.33
CA SER A 63 18.01 2.76 0.74
C SER A 63 17.33 1.53 1.36
N SER A 64 16.28 1.67 2.18
CA SER A 64 15.53 0.54 2.75
C SER A 64 14.49 -0.09 1.81
N GLY A 65 14.34 0.43 0.59
CA GLY A 65 13.40 -0.11 -0.40
C GLY A 65 12.01 0.57 -0.47
N LYS A 66 11.76 1.69 0.24
CA LYS A 66 10.45 2.39 0.20
C LYS A 66 9.95 2.68 -1.21
N THR A 67 10.77 3.34 -2.04
CA THR A 67 10.44 3.67 -3.43
C THR A 67 10.22 2.42 -4.28
N HIS A 68 11.05 1.38 -4.06
CA HIS A 68 10.87 0.09 -4.72
C HIS A 68 9.52 -0.53 -4.37
N THR A 69 9.10 -0.54 -3.10
CA THR A 69 7.82 -1.11 -2.69
C THR A 69 6.62 -0.26 -3.17
N MET A 70 6.68 1.06 -3.07
CA MET A 70 5.53 1.92 -3.41
C MET A 70 5.35 2.10 -4.91
N GLU A 71 6.42 2.36 -5.66
CA GLU A 71 6.35 2.65 -7.11
C GLU A 71 6.88 1.47 -7.93
N GLY A 72 8.00 0.88 -7.50
CA GLY A 72 8.68 -0.19 -8.23
C GLY A 72 9.20 0.28 -9.58
N VAL A 73 9.21 -0.62 -10.56
CA VAL A 73 9.57 -0.28 -11.94
C VAL A 73 8.28 0.04 -12.71
N LEU A 74 8.03 1.34 -12.95
CA LEU A 74 6.86 1.78 -13.71
C LEU A 74 6.91 1.23 -15.14
N GLY A 75 5.78 0.68 -15.60
CA GLY A 75 5.67 0.04 -16.91
C GLY A 75 6.11 -1.44 -16.95
N ASP A 76 6.69 -1.98 -15.89
CA ASP A 76 6.99 -3.41 -15.75
C ASP A 76 5.88 -4.10 -14.93
N SER A 77 5.12 -4.98 -15.55
CA SER A 77 3.96 -5.64 -14.91
C SER A 77 4.35 -6.51 -13.70
N VAL A 78 5.58 -7.04 -13.68
CA VAL A 78 6.11 -7.92 -12.64
C VAL A 78 6.71 -7.10 -11.49
N HIS A 79 7.47 -6.06 -11.81
CA HIS A 79 8.26 -5.31 -10.83
C HIS A 79 7.62 -3.97 -10.38
N GLN A 80 6.48 -3.60 -10.92
CA GLN A 80 5.70 -2.46 -10.44
C GLN A 80 5.26 -2.64 -8.98
N GLY A 81 5.30 -1.55 -8.21
CA GLY A 81 5.00 -1.51 -6.79
C GLY A 81 3.51 -1.38 -6.46
N ILE A 82 3.22 -0.91 -5.25
CA ILE A 82 1.86 -0.78 -4.72
C ILE A 82 1.02 0.25 -5.51
N ILE A 83 1.49 1.48 -5.68
CA ILE A 83 0.74 2.58 -6.32
C ILE A 83 0.24 2.19 -7.73
N PRO A 84 1.09 1.76 -8.68
CA PRO A 84 0.61 1.40 -10.02
C PRO A 84 -0.36 0.21 -10.02
N ARG A 85 -0.24 -0.74 -9.07
CA ARG A 85 -1.20 -1.84 -8.91
C ARG A 85 -2.55 -1.37 -8.36
N ILE A 86 -2.55 -0.45 -7.40
CA ILE A 86 -3.79 0.21 -6.91
C ILE A 86 -4.50 0.90 -8.08
N VAL A 87 -3.77 1.70 -8.85
CA VAL A 87 -4.33 2.42 -10.01
C VAL A 87 -4.96 1.44 -11.00
N ASN A 88 -4.24 0.36 -11.35
CA ASN A 88 -4.75 -0.67 -12.24
C ASN A 88 -6.03 -1.34 -11.70
N ASP A 89 -6.06 -1.72 -10.42
CA ASP A 89 -7.24 -2.36 -9.82
C ASP A 89 -8.45 -1.43 -9.75
N ILE A 90 -8.24 -0.13 -9.48
CA ILE A 90 -9.31 0.88 -9.52
C ILE A 90 -9.91 0.98 -10.93
N PHE A 91 -9.06 1.13 -11.96
CA PHE A 91 -9.54 1.26 -13.33
C PHE A 91 -10.20 -0.03 -13.84
N ASN A 92 -9.64 -1.21 -13.53
CA ASN A 92 -10.25 -2.49 -13.87
C ASN A 92 -11.63 -2.65 -13.24
N HIS A 93 -11.80 -2.20 -11.98
CA HIS A 93 -13.09 -2.20 -11.33
C HIS A 93 -14.10 -1.30 -12.06
N ILE A 94 -13.70 -0.07 -12.39
CA ILE A 94 -14.54 0.89 -13.12
C ILE A 94 -14.98 0.32 -14.48
N TYR A 95 -14.05 -0.27 -15.25
CA TYR A 95 -14.37 -0.87 -16.55
C TYR A 95 -15.25 -2.13 -16.45
N SER A 96 -15.34 -2.75 -15.28
CA SER A 96 -16.17 -3.94 -15.03
C SER A 96 -17.58 -3.61 -14.55
N MET A 97 -17.88 -2.34 -14.26
CA MET A 97 -19.16 -1.89 -13.71
C MET A 97 -20.17 -1.54 -14.80
N ASP A 98 -21.44 -1.46 -14.41
CA ASP A 98 -22.56 -1.10 -15.29
C ASP A 98 -22.36 0.29 -15.91
N GLU A 99 -22.71 0.43 -17.19
CA GLU A 99 -22.60 1.68 -17.96
C GLU A 99 -23.41 2.84 -17.35
N ASN A 100 -24.37 2.55 -16.47
CA ASN A 100 -25.17 3.56 -15.78
C ASN A 100 -24.49 4.21 -14.57
N ILE A 101 -23.25 3.83 -14.23
CA ILE A 101 -22.50 4.39 -13.11
C ILE A 101 -21.42 5.36 -13.60
N GLU A 102 -21.52 6.63 -13.20
CA GLU A 102 -20.51 7.65 -13.48
C GLU A 102 -19.44 7.68 -12.38
N PHE A 103 -18.17 7.60 -12.77
CA PHE A 103 -17.02 7.68 -11.86
C PHE A 103 -16.23 8.97 -12.07
N HIS A 104 -15.89 9.64 -10.96
CA HIS A 104 -14.93 10.76 -10.96
C HIS A 104 -13.74 10.41 -10.09
N ILE A 105 -12.56 10.29 -10.71
CA ILE A 105 -11.29 10.08 -9.99
C ILE A 105 -10.57 11.42 -9.88
N LYS A 106 -10.16 11.79 -8.67
CA LYS A 106 -9.35 12.99 -8.39
C LYS A 106 -8.09 12.57 -7.64
N VAL A 107 -6.96 13.16 -7.99
CA VAL A 107 -5.66 12.90 -7.36
C VAL A 107 -5.07 14.23 -6.91
N SER A 108 -4.43 14.22 -5.76
CA SER A 108 -3.63 15.33 -5.23
C SER A 108 -2.28 14.77 -4.79
N TYR A 109 -1.20 15.53 -4.99
CA TYR A 109 0.13 15.10 -4.59
C TYR A 109 0.89 16.26 -3.98
N PHE A 110 1.34 16.08 -2.74
CA PHE A 110 2.00 17.11 -1.96
C PHE A 110 3.09 16.49 -1.08
N GLU A 111 4.08 17.30 -0.72
CA GLU A 111 5.07 16.97 0.30
C GLU A 111 4.94 17.87 1.52
N ILE A 112 5.35 17.36 2.68
CA ILE A 112 5.57 18.16 3.87
C ILE A 112 7.09 18.23 4.08
N TYR A 113 7.65 19.40 3.83
CA TYR A 113 9.09 19.65 4.00
C TYR A 113 9.28 20.84 4.94
N LEU A 114 9.98 20.62 6.05
CA LEU A 114 10.19 21.62 7.11
C LEU A 114 8.89 22.27 7.60
N ASP A 115 7.88 21.44 7.88
CA ASP A 115 6.54 21.86 8.34
C ASP A 115 5.78 22.76 7.34
N LYS A 116 6.21 22.79 6.07
CA LYS A 116 5.51 23.46 4.98
C LYS A 116 4.94 22.44 4.02
N ILE A 117 3.68 22.65 3.63
CA ILE A 117 3.01 21.88 2.60
C ILE A 117 3.39 22.48 1.24
N ARG A 118 3.84 21.62 0.32
CA ARG A 118 4.14 22.01 -1.06
C ARG A 118 3.35 21.14 -2.01
N ASP A 119 2.62 21.78 -2.93
CA ASP A 119 1.97 21.08 -4.03
C ASP A 119 3.05 20.58 -5.02
N LEU A 120 2.97 19.31 -5.40
CA LEU A 120 3.89 18.69 -6.36
C LEU A 120 3.32 18.67 -7.79
N LEU A 121 2.05 19.05 -7.95
CA LEU A 121 1.35 19.12 -9.25
C LEU A 121 1.23 20.56 -9.75
N ASP A 122 1.17 21.55 -8.86
CA ASP A 122 1.29 22.96 -9.20
C ASP A 122 2.69 23.46 -8.86
N GLY A 123 3.43 23.94 -9.86
CA GLY A 123 4.81 24.42 -9.71
C GLY A 123 4.96 25.74 -8.93
N LYS A 124 3.93 26.14 -8.18
CA LYS A 124 3.89 27.35 -7.37
C LYS A 124 3.91 26.95 -5.90
N GLU A 125 4.87 27.48 -5.14
CA GLU A 125 4.84 27.37 -3.68
C GLU A 125 3.56 28.05 -3.15
N LEU A 126 2.77 27.33 -2.33
CA LEU A 126 1.64 27.87 -1.56
C LEU A 126 2.15 28.66 -0.34
#